data_AF-A0A6H1LHD5-F1
#
_entry.id   AF-A0A6H1LHD5-F1
#
_cell.length_a   1.000
_cell.length_b   1.000
_cell.length_c   1.000
_cell.angle_alpha   90.00
_cell.angle_beta   90.00
_cell.angle_gamma   90.00
#
_symmetry.space_group_name_H-M   'P 1'
#
loop_
_entity.id
_entity.type
_entity.pdbx_description
1 polymer ?
#
loop_
_entity_poly.entity_id
_entity_poly.type
_entity_poly.pdbx_seq_one_letter_code
_entity_poly.pdbx_strand_id
1 'polypeptide(L)' 'MSEPESITQHNEELHAQLRLFCHLMLGSADAADRVMRQIYHRALDHQDDQQHRQSERARLFSIAADLCGARGRSPHE' A
#
# COMPACT_ATOMS: atom_id res chain seq x y z
N MET A 1 11.62 -28.87 -1.71
CA MET A 1 10.73 -27.87 -1.09
C MET A 1 11.52 -26.58 -0.98
N SER A 2 11.32 -25.64 -1.91
CA SER A 2 11.99 -24.33 -1.96
C SER A 2 10.91 -23.28 -2.17
N GLU A 3 10.17 -22.98 -1.10
CA GLU A 3 9.05 -22.03 -1.12
C GLU A 3 9.28 -20.70 -0.37
N PRO A 4 10.38 -20.42 0.37
CA PRO A 4 10.53 -19.11 1.02
C PRO A 4 11.03 -17.99 0.09
N GLU A 5 11.81 -18.32 -0.95
CA GLU A 5 12.41 -17.31 -1.84
C GLU A 5 11.37 -16.61 -2.73
N SER A 6 10.37 -17.36 -3.18
CA SER A 6 9.29 -16.83 -4.02
C SER A 6 8.41 -15.81 -3.27
N ILE A 7 8.21 -15.99 -1.97
CA ILE A 7 7.41 -15.09 -1.14
C ILE A 7 8.14 -13.77 -0.90
N THR A 8 9.45 -13.81 -0.65
CA THR A 8 10.28 -12.60 -0.49
C THR A 8 10.31 -11.78 -1.77
N GLN A 9 10.56 -12.42 -2.92
CA GLN A 9 10.56 -11.74 -4.22
C GLN A 9 9.21 -11.12 -4.57
N HIS A 10 8.10 -11.82 -4.27
CA HIS A 10 6.76 -11.29 -4.51
C HIS A 10 6.48 -10.04 -3.66
N ASN A 11 6.96 -10.01 -2.42
CA ASN A 11 6.84 -8.86 -1.53
C ASN A 11 7.70 -7.67 -1.99
N GLU A 12 8.92 -7.91 -2.46
CA GLU A 12 9.80 -6.87 -2.99
C GLU A 12 9.21 -6.23 -4.25
N GLU A 13 8.67 -7.04 -5.17
CA GLU A 13 8.01 -6.53 -6.38
C GLU A 13 6.77 -5.69 -6.03
N LEU A 14 5.94 -6.17 -5.11
CA LEU A 14 4.76 -5.45 -4.63
C LEU A 14 5.15 -4.10 -4.01
N HIS A 15 6.19 -4.08 -3.18
CA HIS A 15 6.71 -2.86 -2.57
C HIS A 15 7.20 -1.85 -3.63
N ALA A 16 7.94 -2.33 -4.64
CA ALA A 16 8.42 -1.49 -5.73
C ALA A 16 7.27 -0.89 -6.55
N GLN A 17 6.26 -1.69 -6.89
CA GLN A 17 5.07 -1.23 -7.62
C GLN A 17 4.27 -0.19 -6.82
N LEU A 18 4.12 -0.39 -5.51
CA LEU A 18 3.43 0.53 -4.62
C LEU A 18 4.18 1.87 -4.49
N ARG A 19 5.51 1.82 -4.39
CA ARG A 19 6.36 3.00 -4.35
C ARG A 19 6.27 3.80 -5.66
N LEU A 20 6.29 3.11 -6.80
CA LEU A 20 6.12 3.73 -8.11
C LEU A 20 4.76 4.40 -8.22
N PHE A 21 3.69 3.73 -7.80
CA PHE A 21 2.34 4.32 -7.78
C PHE A 21 2.31 5.62 -6.96
N CYS A 22 2.83 5.60 -5.73
CA CYS A 22 2.86 6.79 -4.88
C CYS A 22 3.69 7.91 -5.51
N HIS A 23 4.82 7.57 -6.14
CA HIS A 23 5.67 8.55 -6.83
C HIS A 23 4.94 9.21 -8.00
N LEU A 24 4.23 8.43 -8.81
CA LEU A 24 3.45 8.93 -9.94
C LEU A 24 2.28 9.83 -9.49
N MET A 25 1.60 9.47 -8.40
CA MET A 25 0.48 10.25 -7.87
C MET A 25 0.91 11.55 -7.17
N LEU A 26 2.03 11.53 -6.45
CA LEU A 26 2.47 12.66 -5.62
C LEU A 26 3.49 13.56 -6.35
N GLY A 27 4.07 13.09 -7.45
CA GLY A 27 5.12 13.79 -8.19
C GLY A 27 6.45 13.96 -7.43
N SER A 28 6.63 13.27 -6.30
CA SER A 28 7.80 13.41 -5.44
C SER A 28 8.18 12.07 -4.80
N ALA A 29 9.46 11.69 -4.93
CA ALA A 29 10.01 10.48 -4.33
C ALA A 29 10.01 10.55 -2.79
N ASP A 30 10.24 11.73 -2.24
CA ASP A 30 10.27 11.99 -0.80
C ASP A 30 8.84 11.96 -0.19
N ALA A 31 7.85 12.48 -0.92
CA ALA A 31 6.45 12.33 -0.55
C ALA A 31 5.99 10.86 -0.64
N ALA A 32 6.41 10.14 -1.68
CA ALA A 32 6.12 8.72 -1.83
C ALA A 32 6.69 7.90 -0.68
N ASP A 33 7.93 8.14 -0.26
CA ASP A 33 8.56 7.44 0.87
C ASP A 33 7.81 7.67 2.20
N ARG A 34 7.36 8.92 2.44
CA ARG A 34 6.50 9.24 3.59
C ARG A 34 5.16 8.52 3.55
N VAL A 35 4.53 8.44 2.38
CA VAL A 35 3.26 7.73 2.21
C VAL A 35 3.43 6.23 2.34
N MET A 36 4.52 5.65 1.82
CA MET A 36 4.84 4.22 1.97
C MET A 36 4.86 3.80 3.45
N ARG A 37 5.53 4.58 4.32
CA ARG A 37 5.53 4.32 5.77
C ARG A 37 4.12 4.35 6.38
N GLN A 38 3.28 5.27 5.94
CA GLN A 38 1.89 5.37 6.41
C GLN A 38 1.03 4.20 5.92
N ILE A 39 1.23 3.71 4.69
CA ILE A 39 0.49 2.56 4.15
C ILE A 39 0.76 1.33 5.03
N TYR A 40 2.02 1.02 5.30
CA TYR A 40 2.36 -0.14 6.13
C TYR A 40 1.88 0.01 7.57
N HIS A 41 1.99 1.21 8.14
CA HIS A 41 1.47 1.45 9.49
C HIS A 41 -0.06 1.19 9.58
N ARG A 42 -0.84 1.71 8.62
CA ARG A 42 -2.29 1.46 8.54
C ARG A 42 -2.63 0.00 8.21
N ALA A 43 -1.82 -0.66 7.39
CA ALA A 43 -2.00 -2.06 7.08
C ALA A 43 -1.76 -2.96 8.30
N LEU A 44 -0.85 -2.59 9.21
CA LEU A 44 -0.65 -3.32 10.47
C LEU A 44 -1.80 -3.05 11.46
N ASP A 45 -2.26 -1.80 11.55
CA ASP A 45 -3.35 -1.42 12.45
C ASP A 45 -4.68 -2.10 12.10
N HIS A 46 -5.01 -2.22 10.81
CA HIS A 46 -6.28 -2.82 10.37
C HIS A 46 -6.24 -4.36 10.26
N GLN A 47 -5.20 -5.05 10.76
CA GLN A 47 -5.06 -6.51 10.59
C GLN A 47 -6.07 -7.31 11.43
N ASP A 48 -6.65 -6.71 12.48
CA ASP A 48 -7.58 -7.36 13.39
C ASP A 48 -9.02 -7.49 12.84
N ASP A 49 -9.52 -6.54 12.03
CA ASP A 49 -10.96 -6.46 11.70
C ASP A 49 -11.39 -7.08 10.36
N GLN A 50 -10.48 -7.33 9.40
CA GLN A 50 -10.86 -7.58 7.99
C GLN A 50 -10.35 -8.89 7.38
N GLN A 51 -10.05 -9.89 8.22
CA GLN A 51 -9.31 -11.12 7.89
C GLN A 51 -9.89 -12.05 6.79
N HIS A 52 -11.01 -11.77 6.12
CA HIS A 52 -11.68 -12.82 5.33
C HIS A 52 -11.87 -12.62 3.82
N ARG A 53 -11.45 -11.52 3.18
CA ARG A 53 -11.74 -11.40 1.72
C ARG A 53 -10.77 -10.66 0.80
N GLN A 54 -9.83 -9.86 1.28
CA GLN A 54 -8.98 -9.05 0.39
C GLN A 54 -7.55 -9.55 0.37
N SER A 55 -6.99 -9.72 -0.84
CA SER A 55 -5.57 -9.92 -1.05
C SER A 55 -4.78 -8.74 -0.48
N GLU A 56 -3.63 -9.00 0.13
CA GLU A 56 -2.70 -7.99 0.66
C GLU A 56 -2.43 -6.86 -0.34
N ARG A 57 -2.22 -7.22 -1.62
CA ARG A 57 -2.06 -6.26 -2.71
C ARG A 57 -3.23 -5.29 -2.81
N ALA A 58 -4.47 -5.79 -2.84
CA ALA A 58 -5.65 -4.95 -2.97
C ALA A 58 -5.80 -3.99 -1.77
N ARG A 59 -5.44 -4.47 -0.58
CA ARG A 59 -5.47 -3.70 0.66
C ARG A 59 -4.45 -2.56 0.65
N LEU A 60 -3.19 -2.85 0.32
CA LEU A 60 -2.12 -1.85 0.24
C LEU A 60 -2.42 -0.78 -0.81
N PHE A 61 -2.86 -1.17 -2.00
CA PHE A 61 -3.22 -0.22 -3.06
C PHE A 61 -4.48 0.60 -2.71
N SER A 62 -5.43 0.05 -1.96
CA SER A 62 -6.59 0.82 -1.49
C SER A 62 -6.16 1.93 -0.52
N ILE A 63 -5.34 1.58 0.48
CA ILE A 63 -4.78 2.57 1.44
C ILE A 63 -3.93 3.61 0.70
N ALA A 64 -3.12 3.19 -0.28
CA ALA A 64 -2.31 4.10 -1.09
C ALA A 64 -3.17 5.09 -1.88
N ALA A 65 -4.27 4.62 -2.47
CA ALA A 65 -5.20 5.48 -3.20
C ALA A 65 -5.86 6.52 -2.28
N ASP A 66 -6.21 6.13 -1.04
CA ASP A 66 -6.75 7.05 -0.04
C ASP A 66 -5.72 8.10 0.38
N LEU A 67 -4.49 7.69 0.67
CA LEU A 67 -3.40 8.59 1.11
C LEU A 67 -2.90 9.52 -0.01
N CYS A 68 -2.88 9.05 -1.25
CA CYS A 68 -2.49 9.87 -2.39
C CYS A 68 -3.63 10.79 -2.90
N GLY A 69 -4.83 10.73 -2.28
CA GLY A 69 -6.00 11.51 -2.71
C GLY A 69 -6.61 11.05 -4.03
N ALA A 70 -6.31 9.82 -4.48
CA ALA A 70 -6.91 9.21 -5.68
C ALA A 70 -8.39 8.84 -5.46
N ARG A 71 -8.77 8.50 -4.23
CA ARG A 71 -10.18 8.52 -3.83
C ARG A 71 -10.52 9.96 -3.49
N GLY A 72 -11.25 10.61 -4.39
CA GLY A 72 -11.73 11.97 -4.18
C GLY A 72 -12.28 12.09 -2.76
N ARG A 73 -11.79 13.10 -2.03
CA ARG A 73 -12.37 13.50 -0.75
C ARG A 73 -13.88 13.50 -0.92
N SER A 74 -14.59 12.58 -0.26
CA SER A 74 -15.93 12.91 0.18
C SER A 74 -15.75 14.13 1.08
N PRO A 75 -16.27 15.31 0.72
CA PRO A 75 -16.25 16.45 1.62
C PRO A 75 -17.32 16.17 2.67
N HIS A 76 -16.95 15.45 3.71
CA HIS A 76 -17.72 15.40 4.93
C HIS A 76 -16.75 15.41 6.10
N GLU A 77 -16.30 16.62 6.43
CA GLU A 77 -16.31 17.21 7.78
C GLU A 77 -15.82 18.67 7.68
#